data_AF-A0A495L5W0-F1
#
_entry.id   AF-A0A495L5W0-F1
#
_cell.length_a   1.000
_cell.length_b   1.000
_cell.length_c   1.000
_cell.angle_alpha   90.00
_cell.angle_beta   90.00
_cell.angle_gamma   90.00
#
_symmetry.space_group_name_H-M   'P 1'
#
loop_
_entity.id
_entity.type
_entity.pdbx_description
1 polymer ?
#
loop_
_entity_poly.entity_id
_entity_poly.type
_entity_poly.pdbx_seq_one_letter_code
_entity_poly.pdbx_strand_id
1 'polypeptide(L)'
;MSGSSTWPRPDDPHTGSTPPLGGRFWRLWGASGLSNLADGVLKVALPLAALRLTDSPPLIAGVTFALTVPWLLCALPAGALADRVDRRAAMLGANLARGLALTALALALASGTASIWTLYAVALCVGVAETVYDTAAQSILPQVVPRVRLSAANGRLHAAELTAQQFVGPPLGGLLVALGLLTAFAAPAGLWLVAVGALVTVGGRYRVERAAPATLRADIAEGLRFLWGHRLLRTLAVMVGVSNFATNAVFAVLVLYAVGPDSALGLTEPGYGVLMTAAAVGSLLGALGAERIERLLGRAWSLRLTVLASALLVGAPALSTSPYAVAAGFLVGGVGIAVWNVITVSLRQRTVPDALLGRVNSAYRLLAWGTMPLGAATGGLLAQLLGLRAVFAVMALLVLTLLVPMARIDRAALEDDGASGDGSR
;
A
#
# COMPACT_ATOMS: atom_id res chain seq x y z
N MET A 1 -18.82 -39.38 61.68
CA MET A 1 -18.87 -39.89 60.28
C MET A 1 -19.10 -38.69 59.37
N SER A 2 -18.01 -38.12 58.84
CA SER A 2 -18.01 -36.92 58.01
C SER A 2 -18.16 -37.29 56.53
N GLY A 3 -19.29 -36.94 55.92
CA GLY A 3 -19.52 -37.10 54.48
C GLY A 3 -18.82 -35.98 53.70
N SER A 4 -17.77 -36.32 52.97
CA SER A 4 -17.00 -35.44 52.10
C SER A 4 -17.80 -35.07 50.84
N SER A 5 -18.16 -33.80 50.68
CA SER A 5 -18.67 -33.23 49.43
C SER A 5 -17.53 -33.09 48.41
N THR A 6 -17.52 -33.96 47.40
CA THR A 6 -16.66 -33.81 46.21
C THR A 6 -17.32 -32.86 45.22
N TRP A 7 -16.91 -31.59 45.23
CA TRP A 7 -17.19 -30.67 44.12
C TRP A 7 -16.38 -31.12 42.88
N PRO A 8 -16.95 -31.08 41.67
CA PRO A 8 -16.16 -31.28 40.45
C PRO A 8 -15.17 -30.12 40.32
N ARG A 9 -13.89 -30.46 40.14
CA ARG A 9 -12.84 -29.46 39.86
C ARG A 9 -13.15 -28.81 38.50
N PRO A 10 -12.99 -27.48 38.34
CA PRO A 10 -13.03 -26.85 37.03
C PRO A 10 -11.95 -27.48 36.16
N ASP A 11 -12.29 -27.85 34.93
CA ASP A 11 -11.35 -28.32 33.93
C ASP A 11 -10.20 -27.31 33.78
N ASP A 12 -8.95 -27.77 33.95
CA ASP A 12 -7.75 -26.98 33.68
C ASP A 12 -7.78 -26.43 32.24
N PRO A 13 -7.76 -25.11 31.99
CA PRO A 13 -7.76 -24.56 30.63
C PRO A 13 -6.38 -24.60 29.95
N HIS A 14 -5.42 -25.41 30.43
CA HIS A 14 -4.02 -25.27 30.05
C HIS A 14 -3.34 -26.53 29.51
N THR A 15 -3.89 -27.14 28.46
CA THR A 15 -3.09 -27.94 27.49
C THR A 15 -3.59 -27.79 26.05
N GLY A 16 -4.06 -26.60 25.66
CA GLY A 16 -4.47 -26.32 24.28
C GLY A 16 -3.29 -25.84 23.43
N SER A 17 -2.63 -26.73 22.69
CA SER A 17 -1.70 -26.31 21.63
C SER A 17 -2.46 -25.38 20.67
N THR A 18 -1.96 -24.16 20.45
CA THR A 18 -2.63 -23.23 19.54
C THR A 18 -2.74 -23.88 18.16
N PRO A 19 -3.94 -23.95 17.56
CA PRO A 19 -4.12 -24.67 16.30
C PRO A 19 -3.23 -24.06 15.20
N PRO A 20 -2.61 -24.90 14.34
CA PRO A 20 -1.77 -24.41 13.26
C PRO A 20 -2.60 -23.57 12.27
N LEU A 21 -1.93 -22.69 11.51
CA LEU A 21 -2.58 -21.84 10.51
C LEU A 21 -3.26 -22.62 9.36
N GLY A 22 -2.89 -23.89 9.17
CA GLY A 22 -3.49 -24.80 8.20
C GLY A 22 -2.96 -24.62 6.77
N GLY A 23 -3.12 -25.67 5.94
CA GLY A 23 -2.61 -25.68 4.56
C GLY A 23 -3.30 -24.66 3.64
N ARG A 24 -4.58 -24.34 3.88
CA ARG A 24 -5.31 -23.33 3.10
C ARG A 24 -4.72 -21.93 3.28
N PHE A 25 -4.28 -21.59 4.49
CA PHE A 25 -3.59 -20.33 4.75
C PHE A 25 -2.31 -20.22 3.94
N TRP A 26 -1.45 -21.24 3.95
CA TRP A 26 -0.17 -21.18 3.22
C TRP A 26 -0.34 -21.12 1.69
N ARG A 27 -1.41 -21.73 1.16
CA ARG A 27 -1.79 -21.58 -0.26
C ARG A 27 -2.24 -20.16 -0.59
N LEU A 28 -3.09 -19.56 0.27
CA LEU A 28 -3.51 -18.16 0.15
C LEU A 28 -2.31 -17.21 0.28
N TRP A 29 -1.43 -17.46 1.25
CA TRP A 29 -0.21 -16.70 1.50
C TRP A 29 0.72 -16.72 0.29
N GLY A 30 0.95 -17.91 -0.29
CA GLY A 30 1.76 -18.06 -1.50
C GLY A 30 1.13 -17.36 -2.71
N ALA A 31 -0.18 -17.53 -2.92
CA ALA A 31 -0.89 -16.83 -3.99
C ALA A 31 -0.81 -15.30 -3.85
N SER A 32 -0.96 -14.77 -2.64
CA SER A 32 -0.90 -13.33 -2.36
C SER A 32 0.53 -12.79 -2.55
N GLY A 33 1.55 -13.53 -2.08
CA GLY A 33 2.95 -13.17 -2.29
C GLY A 33 3.34 -13.14 -3.77
N LEU A 34 2.93 -14.15 -4.56
CA LEU A 34 3.17 -14.17 -6.01
C LEU A 34 2.46 -13.01 -6.74
N SER A 35 1.20 -12.75 -6.38
CA SER A 35 0.42 -11.65 -6.93
C SER A 35 1.07 -10.28 -6.65
N ASN A 36 1.49 -10.07 -5.41
CA ASN A 36 2.15 -8.83 -4.98
C ASN A 36 3.55 -8.68 -5.58
N LEU A 37 4.27 -9.78 -5.82
CA LEU A 37 5.55 -9.74 -6.53
C LEU A 37 5.37 -9.23 -7.96
N ALA A 38 4.34 -9.71 -8.66
CA ALA A 38 3.98 -9.24 -9.99
C ALA A 38 3.63 -7.73 -9.98
N ASP A 39 2.84 -7.28 -9.00
CA ASP A 39 2.47 -5.88 -8.82
C ASP A 39 3.72 -5.00 -8.58
N GLY A 40 4.66 -5.48 -7.76
CA GLY A 40 5.92 -4.79 -7.48
C GLY A 40 6.85 -4.67 -8.70
N VAL A 41 6.91 -5.71 -9.53
CA VAL A 41 7.64 -5.66 -10.82
C VAL A 41 7.02 -4.63 -11.75
N LEU A 42 5.69 -4.62 -11.88
CA LEU A 42 4.97 -3.70 -12.76
C LEU A 42 5.10 -2.24 -12.37
N LYS A 43 5.21 -1.95 -11.07
CA LYS A 43 5.44 -0.61 -10.55
C LYS A 43 6.68 0.05 -11.15
N VAL A 44 7.68 -0.75 -11.53
CA VAL A 44 8.90 -0.29 -12.21
C VAL A 44 8.81 -0.49 -13.72
N ALA A 45 8.29 -1.63 -14.18
CA ALA A 45 8.24 -1.97 -15.60
C ALA A 45 7.33 -1.05 -16.43
N LEU A 46 6.17 -0.63 -15.91
CA LEU A 46 5.23 0.20 -16.65
C LEU A 46 5.80 1.61 -16.97
N PRO A 47 6.35 2.37 -16.00
CA PRO A 47 6.99 3.65 -16.31
C PRO A 47 8.20 3.52 -17.24
N LEU A 48 9.02 2.46 -17.08
CA LEU A 48 10.17 2.22 -17.97
C LEU A 48 9.75 1.88 -19.40
N ALA A 49 8.65 1.14 -19.58
CA ALA A 49 8.09 0.90 -20.91
C ALA A 49 7.53 2.17 -21.54
N ALA A 50 6.93 3.05 -20.74
CA ALA A 50 6.44 4.34 -21.21
C ALA A 50 7.58 5.22 -21.78
N LEU A 51 8.76 5.21 -21.15
CA LEU A 51 9.96 5.91 -21.66
C LEU A 51 10.38 5.44 -23.06
N ARG A 52 10.06 4.21 -23.46
CA ARG A 52 10.40 3.72 -24.81
C ARG A 52 9.42 4.17 -25.88
N LEU A 53 8.28 4.74 -25.48
CA LEU A 53 7.21 5.13 -26.40
C LEU A 53 7.01 6.65 -26.49
N THR A 54 7.45 7.41 -25.49
CA THR A 54 7.29 8.86 -25.45
C THR A 54 8.26 9.48 -24.46
N ASP A 55 8.67 10.71 -24.74
CA ASP A 55 9.48 11.54 -23.83
C ASP A 55 8.62 12.56 -23.06
N SER A 56 7.30 12.57 -23.29
CA SER A 56 6.38 13.54 -22.69
C SER A 56 6.09 13.21 -21.21
N PRO A 57 6.46 14.09 -20.25
CA PRO A 57 6.22 13.84 -18.83
C PRO A 57 4.75 13.62 -18.44
N PRO A 58 3.78 14.39 -18.96
CA PRO A 58 2.36 14.11 -18.70
C PRO A 58 1.92 12.74 -19.19
N LEU A 59 2.44 12.28 -20.34
CA LEU A 59 2.06 10.98 -20.87
C LEU A 59 2.62 9.82 -20.02
N ILE A 60 3.85 9.93 -19.56
CA ILE A 60 4.46 8.93 -18.67
C ILE A 60 3.76 8.93 -17.30
N ALA A 61 3.55 10.11 -16.71
CA ALA A 61 2.81 10.24 -15.46
C ALA A 61 1.35 9.74 -15.59
N GLY A 62 0.77 9.86 -16.77
CA GLY A 62 -0.54 9.30 -17.12
C GLY A 62 -0.64 7.79 -16.93
N VAL A 63 0.48 7.04 -17.06
CA VAL A 63 0.49 5.59 -16.80
C VAL A 63 0.28 5.32 -15.32
N THR A 64 0.99 6.05 -14.45
CA THR A 64 0.81 5.96 -12.99
C THR A 64 -0.58 6.43 -12.58
N PHE A 65 -1.10 7.50 -13.20
CA PHE A 65 -2.48 7.94 -13.00
C PHE A 65 -3.47 6.82 -13.35
N ALA A 66 -3.36 6.21 -14.54
CA ALA A 66 -4.23 5.13 -14.99
C ALA A 66 -4.19 3.91 -14.06
N LEU A 67 -3.00 3.58 -13.52
CA LEU A 67 -2.83 2.48 -12.57
C LEU A 67 -3.48 2.77 -11.21
N THR A 68 -3.46 4.02 -10.74
CA THR A 68 -3.88 4.39 -9.38
C THR A 68 -5.29 4.95 -9.29
N VAL A 69 -5.86 5.49 -10.38
CA VAL A 69 -7.22 6.04 -10.40
C VAL A 69 -8.31 5.03 -10.00
N PRO A 70 -8.19 3.71 -10.25
CA PRO A 70 -9.16 2.73 -9.76
C PRO A 70 -9.27 2.70 -8.23
N TRP A 71 -8.21 3.00 -7.48
CA TRP A 71 -8.31 3.10 -6.02
C TRP A 71 -9.22 4.25 -5.58
N LEU A 72 -9.27 5.34 -6.35
CA LEU A 72 -10.17 6.46 -6.08
C LEU A 72 -11.62 6.14 -6.46
N LEU A 73 -11.84 5.52 -7.62
CA LEU A 73 -13.18 5.32 -8.19
C LEU A 73 -13.85 4.01 -7.74
N CYS A 74 -13.06 2.95 -7.55
CA CYS A 74 -13.53 1.58 -7.41
C CYS A 74 -13.34 1.01 -6.01
N ALA A 75 -12.64 1.67 -5.07
CA ALA A 75 -12.44 1.11 -3.72
C ALA A 75 -13.74 0.83 -2.97
N LEU A 76 -14.72 1.76 -3.01
CA LEU A 76 -16.03 1.55 -2.38
C LEU A 76 -16.86 0.47 -3.09
N PRO A 77 -17.01 0.50 -4.44
CA PRO A 77 -17.65 -0.60 -5.18
C PRO A 77 -17.00 -1.97 -4.96
N ALA A 78 -15.67 -2.04 -4.91
CA ALA A 78 -14.94 -3.30 -4.71
C ALA A 78 -15.24 -3.93 -3.34
N GLY A 79 -15.38 -3.12 -2.28
CA GLY A 79 -15.85 -3.59 -0.98
C GLY A 79 -17.26 -4.18 -1.04
N ALA A 80 -18.19 -3.46 -1.68
CA ALA A 80 -19.56 -3.94 -1.85
C ALA A 80 -19.65 -5.22 -2.69
N LEU A 81 -18.79 -5.34 -3.70
CA LEU A 81 -18.66 -6.54 -4.53
C LEU A 81 -18.12 -7.71 -3.71
N ALA A 82 -17.04 -7.51 -2.94
CA ALA A 82 -16.41 -8.53 -2.11
C ALA A 82 -17.35 -9.13 -1.04
N ASP A 83 -18.38 -8.38 -0.64
CA ASP A 83 -19.44 -8.88 0.25
C ASP A 83 -20.51 -9.72 -0.47
N ARG A 84 -20.70 -9.51 -1.77
CA ARG A 84 -21.78 -10.12 -2.56
C ARG A 84 -21.33 -11.36 -3.30
N VAL A 85 -20.08 -11.41 -3.74
CA VAL A 85 -19.51 -12.54 -4.49
C VAL A 85 -18.64 -13.40 -3.60
N ASP A 86 -18.32 -14.59 -4.10
CA ASP A 86 -17.28 -15.42 -3.50
C ASP A 86 -15.92 -14.72 -3.59
N ARG A 87 -15.26 -14.50 -2.44
CA ARG A 87 -14.01 -13.72 -2.38
C ARG A 87 -12.87 -14.41 -3.14
N ARG A 88 -12.83 -15.74 -3.12
CA ARG A 88 -11.86 -16.51 -3.90
C ARG A 88 -12.12 -16.35 -5.40
N ALA A 89 -13.37 -16.38 -5.84
CA ALA A 89 -13.72 -16.14 -7.24
C ALA A 89 -13.35 -14.72 -7.69
N ALA A 90 -13.55 -13.71 -6.85
CA ALA A 90 -13.13 -12.34 -7.13
C ALA A 90 -11.60 -12.24 -7.31
N MET A 91 -10.83 -12.84 -6.40
CA MET A 91 -9.37 -12.89 -6.49
C MET A 91 -8.89 -13.65 -7.74
N LEU A 92 -9.53 -14.78 -8.09
CA LEU A 92 -9.23 -15.52 -9.32
C LEU A 92 -9.49 -14.68 -10.56
N GLY A 93 -10.66 -14.05 -10.65
CA GLY A 93 -11.04 -13.19 -11.77
C GLY A 93 -10.10 -11.99 -11.93
N ALA A 94 -9.70 -11.37 -10.83
CA ALA A 94 -8.74 -10.26 -10.83
C ALA A 94 -7.38 -10.69 -11.40
N ASN A 95 -6.79 -11.78 -10.91
CA ASN A 95 -5.49 -12.25 -11.40
C ASN A 95 -5.55 -12.77 -12.84
N LEU A 96 -6.66 -13.38 -13.26
CA LEU A 96 -6.87 -13.75 -14.65
C LEU A 96 -6.96 -12.52 -15.56
N ALA A 97 -7.74 -11.50 -15.18
CA ALA A 97 -7.85 -10.25 -15.94
C ALA A 97 -6.48 -9.54 -16.07
N ARG A 98 -5.74 -9.46 -14.96
CA ARG A 98 -4.37 -8.94 -14.90
C ARG A 98 -3.41 -9.70 -15.82
N GLY A 99 -3.37 -11.03 -15.70
CA GLY A 99 -2.52 -11.89 -16.53
C GLY A 99 -2.85 -11.76 -18.02
N LEU A 100 -4.13 -11.79 -18.39
CA LEU A 100 -4.58 -11.65 -19.77
C LEU A 100 -4.27 -10.26 -20.35
N ALA A 101 -4.57 -9.19 -19.61
CA ALA A 101 -4.27 -7.82 -20.04
C ALA A 101 -2.77 -7.63 -20.28
N LEU A 102 -1.93 -8.16 -19.40
CA LEU A 102 -0.49 -8.02 -19.53
C LEU A 102 0.10 -8.93 -20.61
N THR A 103 -0.51 -10.10 -20.84
CA THR A 103 -0.17 -10.96 -21.98
C THR A 103 -0.52 -10.27 -23.29
N ALA A 104 -1.67 -9.60 -23.37
CA ALA A 104 -2.05 -8.80 -24.53
C ALA A 104 -1.07 -7.63 -24.77
N LEU A 105 -0.61 -6.95 -23.71
CA LEU A 105 0.44 -5.93 -23.82
C LEU A 105 1.75 -6.51 -24.35
N ALA A 106 2.18 -7.65 -23.82
CA ALA A 106 3.39 -8.35 -24.25
C ALA A 106 3.33 -8.72 -25.73
N LEU A 107 2.18 -9.22 -26.22
CA LEU A 107 1.96 -9.52 -27.63
C LEU A 107 1.91 -8.25 -28.51
N ALA A 108 1.30 -7.18 -28.03
CA ALA A 108 1.30 -5.89 -28.72
C ALA A 108 2.72 -5.32 -28.87
N LEU A 109 3.56 -5.46 -27.83
CA LEU A 109 4.96 -5.06 -27.87
C LEU A 109 5.77 -5.93 -28.82
N ALA A 110 5.58 -7.26 -28.79
CA ALA A 110 6.26 -8.19 -29.68
C ALA A 110 5.90 -7.98 -31.17
N SER A 111 4.66 -7.55 -31.44
CA SER A 111 4.20 -7.23 -32.80
C SER A 111 4.51 -5.79 -33.24
N GLY A 112 5.12 -4.96 -32.38
CA GLY A 112 5.40 -3.56 -32.67
C GLY A 112 4.16 -2.66 -32.78
N THR A 113 3.00 -3.13 -32.30
CA THR A 113 1.72 -2.41 -32.35
C THR A 113 1.37 -1.70 -31.04
N ALA A 114 2.19 -1.88 -30.00
CA ALA A 114 1.99 -1.23 -28.72
C ALA A 114 2.12 0.29 -28.81
N SER A 115 1.17 0.98 -28.19
CA SER A 115 1.19 2.43 -28.03
C SER A 115 1.04 2.82 -26.56
N ILE A 116 1.26 4.09 -26.23
CA ILE A 116 1.00 4.61 -24.89
C ILE A 116 -0.45 4.37 -24.44
N TRP A 117 -1.41 4.38 -25.38
CA TRP A 117 -2.82 4.09 -25.11
C TRP A 117 -3.05 2.63 -24.70
N THR A 118 -2.30 1.70 -25.29
CA THR A 118 -2.29 0.29 -24.88
C THR A 118 -1.80 0.15 -23.44
N LEU A 119 -0.75 0.89 -23.05
CA LEU A 119 -0.27 0.93 -21.67
C LEU A 119 -1.32 1.49 -20.71
N TYR A 120 -2.04 2.56 -21.08
CA TYR A 120 -3.10 3.11 -20.24
C TYR A 120 -4.25 2.12 -20.03
N ALA A 121 -4.71 1.47 -21.10
CA ALA A 121 -5.77 0.47 -21.00
C ALA A 121 -5.37 -0.69 -20.08
N VAL A 122 -4.12 -1.15 -20.18
CA VAL A 122 -3.58 -2.23 -19.35
C VAL A 122 -3.39 -1.76 -17.91
N ALA A 123 -2.81 -0.58 -17.68
CA ALA A 123 -2.64 -0.01 -16.35
C ALA A 123 -3.99 0.16 -15.62
N LEU A 124 -5.01 0.67 -16.33
CA LEU A 124 -6.36 0.81 -15.78
C LEU A 124 -6.98 -0.55 -15.44
N CYS A 125 -6.86 -1.54 -16.33
CA CYS A 125 -7.34 -2.90 -16.09
C CYS A 125 -6.66 -3.52 -14.86
N VAL A 126 -5.33 -3.42 -14.77
CA VAL A 126 -4.53 -3.92 -13.66
C VAL A 126 -4.92 -3.25 -12.35
N GLY A 127 -5.09 -1.92 -12.33
CA GLY A 127 -5.47 -1.18 -11.13
C GLY A 127 -6.90 -1.49 -10.64
N VAL A 128 -7.86 -1.70 -11.56
CA VAL A 128 -9.21 -2.16 -11.18
C VAL A 128 -9.15 -3.55 -10.56
N ALA A 129 -8.44 -4.47 -11.21
CA ALA A 129 -8.27 -5.82 -10.71
C ALA A 129 -7.51 -5.85 -9.36
N GLU A 130 -6.51 -4.98 -9.17
CA GLU A 130 -5.79 -4.78 -7.90
C GLU A 130 -6.74 -4.44 -6.76
N THR A 131 -7.56 -3.42 -7.00
CA THR A 131 -8.51 -2.91 -6.01
C THR A 131 -9.47 -4.03 -5.57
N VAL A 132 -9.92 -4.87 -6.51
CA VAL A 132 -10.78 -6.03 -6.23
C VAL A 132 -10.00 -7.13 -5.49
N TYR A 133 -8.79 -7.46 -5.95
CA TYR A 133 -7.97 -8.52 -5.39
C TYR A 133 -7.64 -8.22 -3.92
N ASP A 134 -7.09 -7.05 -3.63
CA ASP A 134 -6.63 -6.67 -2.29
C ASP A 134 -7.80 -6.61 -1.30
N THR A 135 -8.93 -6.08 -1.74
CA THR A 135 -10.15 -6.03 -0.93
C THR A 135 -10.65 -7.44 -0.59
N ALA A 136 -10.62 -8.35 -1.55
CA ALA A 136 -11.03 -9.73 -1.35
C ALA A 136 -10.01 -10.54 -0.51
N ALA A 137 -8.70 -10.32 -0.71
CA ALA A 137 -7.60 -10.97 0.01
C ALA A 137 -7.62 -10.65 1.51
N GLN A 138 -7.87 -9.39 1.87
CA GLN A 138 -8.05 -9.00 3.27
C GLN A 138 -9.30 -9.63 3.88
N SER A 139 -10.39 -9.75 3.10
CA SER A 139 -11.69 -10.21 3.58
C SER A 139 -11.83 -11.73 3.64
N ILE A 140 -11.04 -12.48 2.88
CA ILE A 140 -11.06 -13.95 2.88
C ILE A 140 -10.32 -14.52 4.09
N LEU A 141 -9.30 -13.83 4.59
CA LEU A 141 -8.42 -14.33 5.65
C LEU A 141 -9.19 -14.79 6.91
N PRO A 142 -10.20 -14.06 7.43
CA PRO A 142 -10.97 -14.50 8.59
C PRO A 142 -11.76 -15.80 8.43
N GLN A 143 -11.97 -16.26 7.20
CA GLN A 143 -12.67 -17.51 6.89
C GLN A 143 -11.70 -18.67 6.64
N VAL A 144 -10.40 -18.40 6.51
CA VAL A 144 -9.37 -19.41 6.23
C VAL A 144 -8.65 -19.86 7.50
N VAL A 145 -8.56 -18.99 8.51
CA VAL A 145 -7.85 -19.29 9.77
C VAL A 145 -8.76 -19.14 11.00
N PRO A 146 -8.48 -19.88 12.09
CA PRO A 146 -9.19 -19.70 13.37
C PRO A 146 -9.04 -18.27 13.92
N ARG A 147 -10.08 -17.76 14.59
CA ARG A 147 -10.11 -16.38 15.13
C ARG A 147 -8.91 -16.06 16.02
N VAL A 148 -8.50 -17.00 16.89
CA VAL A 148 -7.34 -16.85 17.80
C VAL A 148 -6.01 -16.66 17.07
N ARG A 149 -5.92 -17.02 15.78
CA ARG A 149 -4.70 -16.87 14.97
C ARG A 149 -4.76 -15.71 13.97
N LEU A 150 -5.84 -14.93 13.94
CA LEU A 150 -6.04 -13.90 12.92
C LEU A 150 -4.93 -12.85 12.89
N SER A 151 -4.53 -12.34 14.05
CA SER A 151 -3.43 -11.35 14.14
C SER A 151 -2.13 -11.93 13.56
N ALA A 152 -1.79 -13.16 13.94
CA ALA A 152 -0.59 -13.85 13.48
C ALA A 152 -0.65 -14.24 11.98
N ALA A 153 -1.84 -14.49 11.44
CA ALA A 153 -2.06 -14.74 10.02
C ALA A 153 -1.96 -13.45 9.21
N ASN A 154 -2.58 -12.36 9.70
CA ASN A 154 -2.57 -11.05 9.07
C ASN A 154 -1.14 -10.49 9.00
N GLY A 155 -0.38 -10.57 10.09
CA GLY A 155 1.02 -10.14 10.10
C GLY A 155 1.89 -10.89 9.09
N ARG A 156 1.72 -12.20 8.97
CA ARG A 156 2.47 -13.02 8.00
C ARG A 156 2.07 -12.74 6.55
N LEU A 157 0.78 -12.58 6.29
CA LEU A 157 0.26 -12.25 4.96
C LEU A 157 0.78 -10.88 4.53
N HIS A 158 0.57 -9.86 5.38
CA HIS A 158 1.00 -8.50 5.11
C HIS A 158 2.52 -8.38 4.92
N ALA A 159 3.32 -9.09 5.73
CA ALA A 159 4.77 -9.11 5.57
C ALA A 159 5.18 -9.70 4.21
N ALA A 160 4.50 -10.74 3.73
CA ALA A 160 4.77 -11.33 2.42
C ALA A 160 4.39 -10.40 1.27
N GLU A 161 3.22 -9.75 1.36
CA GLU A 161 2.75 -8.76 0.40
C GLU A 161 3.74 -7.59 0.29
N LEU A 162 4.12 -6.98 1.42
CA LEU A 162 5.08 -5.88 1.46
C LEU A 162 6.46 -6.29 0.93
N THR A 163 6.97 -7.46 1.35
CA THR A 163 8.28 -7.95 0.90
C THR A 163 8.27 -8.18 -0.61
N ALA A 164 7.25 -8.85 -1.12
CA ALA A 164 7.11 -9.13 -2.53
C ALA A 164 6.95 -7.84 -3.37
N GLN A 165 6.03 -6.96 -2.98
CA GLN A 165 5.66 -5.78 -3.77
C GLN A 165 6.67 -4.64 -3.65
N GLN A 166 7.26 -4.41 -2.48
CA GLN A 166 8.10 -3.23 -2.24
C GLN A 166 9.60 -3.54 -2.24
N PHE A 167 10.03 -4.73 -1.79
CA PHE A 167 11.45 -5.05 -1.67
C PHE A 167 11.98 -5.84 -2.86
N VAL A 168 11.29 -6.92 -3.23
CA VAL A 168 11.76 -7.84 -4.27
C VAL A 168 11.30 -7.39 -5.66
N GLY A 169 10.07 -6.90 -5.76
CA GLY A 169 9.45 -6.51 -7.02
C GLY A 169 10.21 -5.42 -7.80
N PRO A 170 10.49 -4.24 -7.23
CA PRO A 170 11.15 -3.15 -7.96
C PRO A 170 12.53 -3.48 -8.55
N PRO A 171 13.49 -4.09 -7.81
CA PRO A 171 14.79 -4.43 -8.39
C PRO A 171 14.67 -5.57 -9.40
N LEU A 172 13.79 -6.54 -9.16
CA LEU A 172 13.49 -7.59 -10.14
C LEU A 172 12.88 -6.98 -11.42
N GLY A 173 12.00 -5.99 -11.30
CA GLY A 173 11.39 -5.31 -12.44
C GLY A 173 12.40 -4.52 -13.27
N GLY A 174 13.31 -3.79 -12.62
CA GLY A 174 14.41 -3.11 -13.31
C GLY A 174 15.32 -4.11 -14.07
N LEU A 175 15.65 -5.23 -13.43
CA LEU A 175 16.44 -6.31 -14.06
C LEU A 175 15.70 -6.93 -15.25
N LEU A 176 14.42 -7.26 -15.08
CA LEU A 176 13.63 -7.87 -16.15
C LEU A 176 13.49 -6.92 -17.34
N VAL A 177 13.30 -5.62 -17.12
CA VAL A 177 13.26 -4.63 -18.21
C VAL A 177 14.60 -4.55 -18.95
N ALA A 178 15.73 -4.65 -18.26
CA ALA A 178 17.04 -4.70 -18.89
C ALA A 178 17.21 -5.93 -19.80
N LEU A 179 16.58 -7.05 -19.45
CA LEU A 179 16.50 -8.25 -20.31
C LEU A 179 15.52 -8.08 -21.48
N GLY A 180 14.61 -7.11 -21.41
CA GLY A 180 13.64 -6.77 -22.45
C GLY A 180 12.24 -6.49 -21.90
N LEU A 181 11.46 -5.68 -22.62
CA LEU A 181 10.08 -5.42 -22.20
C LEU A 181 9.20 -6.68 -22.24
N LEU A 182 9.44 -7.59 -23.19
CA LEU A 182 8.68 -8.82 -23.28
C LEU A 182 8.85 -9.70 -22.03
N THR A 183 10.07 -9.86 -21.52
CA THR A 183 10.34 -10.61 -20.30
C THR A 183 9.79 -9.90 -19.06
N ALA A 184 9.92 -8.56 -19.01
CA ALA A 184 9.36 -7.73 -17.94
C ALA A 184 7.84 -7.81 -17.79
N PHE A 185 7.11 -8.13 -18.86
CA PHE A 185 5.67 -8.29 -18.84
C PHE A 185 5.21 -9.75 -18.81
N ALA A 186 5.94 -10.66 -19.46
CA ALA A 186 5.63 -12.09 -19.40
C ALA A 186 5.83 -12.67 -17.98
N ALA A 187 6.85 -12.21 -17.24
CA ALA A 187 7.12 -12.72 -15.90
C ALA A 187 5.99 -12.38 -14.89
N PRO A 188 5.52 -11.13 -14.73
CA PRO A 188 4.35 -10.83 -13.89
C PRO A 188 3.07 -11.53 -14.36
N ALA A 189 2.85 -11.65 -15.68
CA ALA A 189 1.72 -12.41 -16.21
C ALA A 189 1.77 -13.88 -15.75
N GLY A 190 2.93 -14.52 -15.86
CA GLY A 190 3.16 -15.87 -15.35
C GLY A 190 2.97 -15.99 -13.84
N LEU A 191 3.49 -15.03 -13.05
CA LEU A 191 3.32 -15.00 -11.59
C LEU A 191 1.85 -14.95 -11.19
N TRP A 192 1.02 -14.12 -11.85
CA TRP A 192 -0.42 -14.09 -11.59
C TRP A 192 -1.10 -15.40 -11.99
N LEU A 193 -0.71 -16.05 -13.09
CA LEU A 193 -1.26 -17.36 -13.48
C LEU A 193 -0.89 -18.47 -12.47
N VAL A 194 0.35 -18.46 -11.96
CA VAL A 194 0.75 -19.38 -10.87
C VAL A 194 -0.04 -19.07 -9.60
N ALA A 195 -0.25 -17.81 -9.27
CA ALA A 195 -1.09 -17.39 -8.15
C ALA A 195 -2.55 -17.86 -8.31
N VAL A 196 -3.10 -17.82 -9.54
CA VAL A 196 -4.42 -18.40 -9.87
C VAL A 196 -4.42 -19.90 -9.57
N GLY A 197 -3.42 -20.65 -10.03
CA GLY A 197 -3.29 -22.08 -9.75
C GLY A 197 -3.26 -22.37 -8.24
N ALA A 198 -2.42 -21.64 -7.48
CA ALA A 198 -2.36 -21.76 -6.02
C ALA A 198 -3.71 -21.45 -5.36
N LEU A 199 -4.39 -20.40 -5.80
CA LEU A 199 -5.69 -19.99 -5.28
C LEU A 199 -6.82 -20.99 -5.63
N VAL A 200 -6.72 -21.68 -6.78
CA VAL A 200 -7.63 -22.79 -7.10
C VAL A 200 -7.51 -23.89 -6.04
N THR A 201 -6.30 -24.21 -5.57
CA THR A 201 -6.08 -25.26 -4.56
C THR A 201 -6.51 -24.89 -3.13
N VAL A 202 -6.79 -23.61 -2.85
CA VAL A 202 -7.33 -23.20 -1.53
C VAL A 202 -8.67 -23.91 -1.25
N GLY A 203 -9.51 -24.05 -2.28
CA GLY A 203 -10.80 -24.75 -2.24
C GLY A 203 -11.83 -24.09 -1.33
N GLY A 204 -13.12 -24.39 -1.51
CA GLY A 204 -14.22 -23.87 -0.68
C GLY A 204 -14.92 -22.64 -1.25
N ARG A 205 -15.99 -22.22 -0.56
CA ARG A 205 -16.78 -21.03 -0.83
C ARG A 205 -16.64 -20.05 0.33
N TYR A 206 -16.30 -18.80 0.04
CA TYR A 206 -15.93 -17.75 0.98
C TYR A 206 -16.83 -16.52 0.82
N ARG A 207 -18.14 -16.74 1.00
CA ARG A 207 -19.17 -15.73 0.92
C ARG A 207 -19.74 -15.49 2.31
N VAL A 208 -19.94 -14.23 2.70
CA VAL A 208 -20.64 -13.92 3.96
C VAL A 208 -22.14 -13.93 3.69
N GLU A 209 -22.88 -14.71 4.48
CA GLU A 209 -24.33 -14.62 4.55
C GLU A 209 -24.70 -13.38 5.37
N ARG A 210 -25.37 -12.41 4.74
CA ARG A 210 -25.78 -11.17 5.40
C ARG A 210 -27.00 -11.44 6.28
N ALA A 211 -26.88 -11.17 7.58
CA ALA A 211 -27.98 -11.29 8.54
C ALA A 211 -28.94 -10.07 8.54
N ALA A 212 -28.55 -8.91 7.99
CA ALA A 212 -29.40 -7.71 7.96
C ALA A 212 -29.02 -6.72 6.83
N PRO A 213 -29.98 -5.93 6.31
CA PRO A 213 -29.73 -4.88 5.32
C PRO A 213 -29.32 -3.57 6.02
N ALA A 214 -28.02 -3.36 6.23
CA ALA A 214 -27.47 -2.02 6.45
C ALA A 214 -27.16 -1.37 5.08
N THR A 215 -27.49 -0.08 4.90
CA THR A 215 -27.14 0.61 3.65
C THR A 215 -25.67 1.04 3.68
N LEU A 216 -24.91 0.65 2.66
CA LEU A 216 -23.49 1.01 2.50
C LEU A 216 -23.24 2.52 2.67
N ARG A 217 -24.19 3.34 2.21
CA ARG A 217 -24.15 4.80 2.35
C ARG A 217 -24.19 5.25 3.81
N ALA A 218 -25.01 4.62 4.66
CA ALA A 218 -25.08 4.95 6.08
C ALA A 218 -23.77 4.58 6.80
N ASP A 219 -23.20 3.41 6.51
CA ASP A 219 -21.91 2.97 7.08
C ASP A 219 -20.75 3.91 6.70
N ILE A 220 -20.70 4.34 5.42
CA ILE A 220 -19.71 5.32 4.94
C ILE A 220 -19.92 6.67 5.62
N ALA A 221 -21.16 7.16 5.67
CA ALA A 221 -21.48 8.46 6.27
C ALA A 221 -21.14 8.49 7.77
N GLU A 222 -21.37 7.39 8.49
CA GLU A 222 -21.03 7.27 9.89
C GLU A 222 -19.51 7.29 10.12
N GLY A 223 -18.74 6.53 9.34
CA GLY A 223 -17.27 6.53 9.41
C GLY A 223 -16.66 7.90 9.09
N LEU A 224 -17.17 8.57 8.05
CA LEU A 224 -16.76 9.93 7.68
C LEU A 224 -17.13 10.94 8.77
N ARG A 225 -18.34 10.87 9.32
CA ARG A 225 -18.81 11.78 10.39
C ARG A 225 -17.96 11.63 11.65
N PHE A 226 -17.65 10.40 12.05
CA PHE A 226 -16.76 10.14 13.17
C PHE A 226 -15.36 10.72 12.91
N LEU A 227 -14.78 10.43 11.73
CA LEU A 227 -13.46 10.93 11.36
C LEU A 227 -13.42 12.47 11.37
N TRP A 228 -14.44 13.14 10.82
CA TRP A 228 -14.49 14.60 10.79
C TRP A 228 -14.75 15.25 12.14
N GLY A 229 -15.48 14.55 13.03
CA GLY A 229 -15.71 14.97 14.42
C GLY A 229 -14.44 14.87 15.28
N HIS A 230 -13.54 13.92 14.98
CA HIS A 230 -12.32 13.71 15.76
C HIS A 230 -11.12 14.50 15.20
N ARG A 231 -10.79 15.63 15.83
CA ARG A 231 -9.76 16.57 15.36
C ARG A 231 -8.40 15.92 15.08
N LEU A 232 -7.90 15.06 15.97
CA LEU A 232 -6.62 14.35 15.79
C LEU A 232 -6.64 13.44 14.55
N LEU A 233 -7.60 12.51 14.48
CA LEU A 233 -7.72 11.55 13.38
C LEU A 233 -7.94 12.23 12.02
N ARG A 234 -8.77 13.27 11.97
CA ARG A 234 -8.95 14.09 10.76
C ARG A 234 -7.63 14.69 10.29
N THR A 235 -6.85 15.25 11.23
CA THR A 235 -5.57 15.89 10.92
C THR A 235 -4.58 14.87 10.36
N LEU A 236 -4.44 13.70 11.01
CA LEU A 236 -3.59 12.62 10.51
C LEU A 236 -4.03 12.10 9.13
N ALA A 237 -5.34 11.98 8.91
CA ALA A 237 -5.89 11.54 7.63
C ALA A 237 -5.59 12.52 6.49
N VAL A 238 -5.71 13.82 6.74
CA VAL A 238 -5.34 14.86 5.76
C VAL A 238 -3.83 14.87 5.51
N MET A 239 -3.01 14.76 6.57
CA MET A 239 -1.55 14.72 6.44
C MET A 239 -1.09 13.55 5.58
N VAL A 240 -1.60 12.33 5.81
CA VAL A 240 -1.24 11.18 4.98
C VAL A 240 -1.72 11.34 3.53
N GLY A 241 -2.89 11.95 3.31
CA GLY A 241 -3.39 12.24 1.96
C GLY A 241 -2.49 13.21 1.19
N VAL A 242 -2.03 14.28 1.85
CA VAL A 242 -1.08 15.25 1.26
C VAL A 242 0.29 14.60 1.01
N SER A 243 0.80 13.80 1.95
CA SER A 243 2.05 13.07 1.75
C SER A 243 1.97 12.09 0.58
N ASN A 244 0.87 11.34 0.43
CA ASN A 244 0.68 10.42 -0.70
C ASN A 244 0.49 11.15 -2.03
N PHE A 245 -0.18 12.29 -2.04
CA PHE A 245 -0.27 13.16 -3.20
C PHE A 245 1.14 13.57 -3.67
N ALA A 246 1.95 14.14 -2.77
CA ALA A 246 3.31 14.59 -3.05
C ALA A 246 4.21 13.44 -3.53
N THR A 247 4.13 12.30 -2.84
CA THR A 247 4.89 11.10 -3.16
C THR A 247 4.56 10.59 -4.57
N ASN A 248 3.28 10.53 -4.93
CA ASN A 248 2.88 10.06 -6.26
C ASN A 248 3.17 11.08 -7.37
N ALA A 249 3.12 12.38 -7.08
CA ALA A 249 3.58 13.40 -8.02
C ALA A 249 5.06 13.23 -8.38
N VAL A 250 5.90 12.92 -7.39
CA VAL A 250 7.32 12.65 -7.57
C VAL A 250 7.55 11.32 -8.32
N PHE A 251 6.99 10.22 -7.83
CA PHE A 251 7.25 8.90 -8.43
C PHE A 251 6.69 8.73 -9.85
N ALA A 252 5.64 9.48 -10.22
CA ALA A 252 5.09 9.47 -11.58
C ALA A 252 6.06 10.02 -12.63
N VAL A 253 6.97 10.93 -12.25
CA VAL A 253 7.95 11.56 -13.16
C VAL A 253 9.39 11.18 -12.83
N LEU A 254 9.63 10.47 -11.73
CA LEU A 254 10.97 10.10 -11.27
C LEU A 254 11.73 9.29 -12.33
N VAL A 255 11.05 8.42 -13.07
CA VAL A 255 11.68 7.58 -14.09
C VAL A 255 12.40 8.40 -15.16
N LEU A 256 11.83 9.53 -15.59
CA LEU A 256 12.44 10.47 -16.56
C LEU A 256 13.69 11.14 -16.00
N TYR A 257 13.67 11.46 -14.71
CA TYR A 257 14.81 12.10 -14.06
C TYR A 257 15.94 11.10 -13.78
N ALA A 258 15.59 9.84 -13.59
CA ALA A 258 16.49 8.82 -13.10
C ALA A 258 17.17 8.01 -14.21
N VAL A 259 16.46 7.71 -15.30
CA VAL A 259 16.88 6.70 -16.27
C VAL A 259 17.15 7.29 -17.64
N GLY A 260 18.27 6.88 -18.23
CA GLY A 260 18.66 7.22 -19.61
C GLY A 260 19.91 8.11 -19.69
N PRO A 261 20.52 8.22 -20.89
CA PRO A 261 21.79 8.95 -21.09
C PRO A 261 21.69 10.45 -20.74
N ASP A 262 20.57 11.07 -21.09
CA ASP A 262 20.31 12.49 -20.85
C ASP A 262 19.62 12.77 -19.51
N SER A 263 19.39 11.71 -18.71
CA SER A 263 18.77 11.84 -17.40
C SER A 263 19.76 12.39 -16.37
N ALA A 264 19.25 13.12 -15.38
CA ALA A 264 20.10 13.77 -14.39
C ALA A 264 20.84 12.79 -13.47
N LEU A 265 20.30 11.59 -13.24
CA LEU A 265 20.96 10.55 -12.44
C LEU A 265 21.74 9.53 -13.28
N GLY A 266 21.50 9.46 -14.59
CA GLY A 266 22.22 8.57 -15.51
C GLY A 266 22.10 7.08 -15.17
N LEU A 267 21.00 6.65 -14.54
CA LEU A 267 20.83 5.25 -14.13
C LEU A 267 20.39 4.37 -15.29
N THR A 268 20.78 3.10 -15.19
CA THR A 268 20.22 2.01 -15.99
C THR A 268 18.87 1.56 -15.40
N GLU A 269 18.09 0.78 -16.15
CA GLU A 269 16.82 0.24 -15.67
C GLU A 269 16.94 -0.59 -14.38
N PRO A 270 17.97 -1.46 -14.22
CA PRO A 270 18.22 -2.14 -12.95
C PRO A 270 18.61 -1.16 -11.83
N GLY A 271 19.40 -0.13 -12.14
CA GLY A 271 19.79 0.91 -11.19
C GLY A 271 18.58 1.66 -10.63
N TYR A 272 17.60 1.96 -11.46
CA TYR A 272 16.33 2.54 -11.02
C TYR A 272 15.53 1.59 -10.12
N GLY A 273 15.45 0.30 -10.48
CA GLY A 273 14.84 -0.71 -9.63
C GLY A 273 15.48 -0.79 -8.23
N VAL A 274 16.82 -0.75 -8.17
CA VAL A 274 17.59 -0.73 -6.91
C VAL A 274 17.36 0.57 -6.13
N LEU A 275 17.29 1.71 -6.80
CA LEU A 275 16.98 3.00 -6.16
C LEU A 275 15.62 2.96 -5.45
N MET A 276 14.60 2.39 -6.11
CA MET A 276 13.26 2.22 -5.53
C MET A 276 13.27 1.34 -4.27
N THR A 277 14.14 0.33 -4.23
CA THR A 277 14.31 -0.54 -3.05
C THR A 277 14.83 0.21 -1.83
N ALA A 278 15.55 1.33 -1.99
CA ALA A 278 16.06 2.10 -0.85
C ALA A 278 14.94 2.54 0.11
N ALA A 279 13.79 2.98 -0.44
CA ALA A 279 12.61 3.34 0.36
C ALA A 279 11.99 2.13 1.07
N ALA A 280 12.02 0.96 0.43
CA ALA A 280 11.57 -0.28 1.05
C ALA A 280 12.50 -0.64 2.23
N VAL A 281 13.82 -0.71 2.00
CA VAL A 281 14.83 -0.96 3.06
C VAL A 281 14.65 -0.01 4.24
N GLY A 282 14.49 1.28 3.97
CA GLY A 282 14.15 2.28 4.97
C GLY A 282 12.91 1.92 5.77
N SER A 283 11.83 1.51 5.09
CA SER A 283 10.56 1.13 5.73
C SER A 283 10.71 -0.11 6.63
N LEU A 284 11.51 -1.11 6.25
CA LEU A 284 11.79 -2.26 7.11
C LEU A 284 12.57 -1.84 8.37
N LEU A 285 13.63 -1.07 8.19
CA LEU A 285 14.43 -0.55 9.31
C LEU A 285 13.57 0.32 10.25
N GLY A 286 12.71 1.15 9.67
CA GLY A 286 11.77 1.97 10.43
C GLY A 286 10.73 1.15 11.18
N ALA A 287 10.19 0.08 10.59
CA ALA A 287 9.23 -0.79 11.27
C ALA A 287 9.88 -1.52 12.47
N LEU A 288 11.11 -2.01 12.32
CA LEU A 288 11.88 -2.63 13.40
C LEU A 288 12.27 -1.63 14.50
N GLY A 289 12.51 -0.37 14.12
CA GLY A 289 12.92 0.70 15.03
C GLY A 289 11.77 1.52 15.63
N ALA A 290 10.54 1.40 15.13
CA ALA A 290 9.46 2.34 15.40
C ALA A 290 9.15 2.49 16.90
N GLU A 291 9.02 1.39 17.63
CA GLU A 291 8.74 1.40 19.07
C GLU A 291 9.88 2.07 19.84
N ARG A 292 11.14 1.79 19.48
CA ARG A 292 12.31 2.40 20.11
C ARG A 292 12.37 3.90 19.84
N ILE A 293 12.09 4.32 18.61
CA ILE A 293 12.04 5.74 18.21
C ILE A 293 10.94 6.46 18.99
N GLU A 294 9.73 5.89 19.06
CA GLU A 294 8.60 6.45 19.82
C GLU A 294 8.92 6.57 21.31
N ARG A 295 9.52 5.54 21.92
CA ARG A 295 9.91 5.57 23.34
C ARG A 295 10.98 6.60 23.68
N LEU A 296 11.95 6.82 22.79
CA LEU A 296 13.07 7.72 23.04
C LEU A 296 12.70 9.19 22.80
N LEU A 297 11.91 9.46 21.77
CA LEU A 297 11.61 10.83 21.33
C LEU A 297 10.23 11.32 21.78
N GLY A 298 9.34 10.39 22.14
CA GLY A 298 7.92 10.66 22.34
C GLY A 298 7.18 10.76 21.00
N ARG A 299 5.88 10.46 21.06
CA ARG A 299 5.00 10.35 19.89
C ARG A 299 4.97 11.62 19.02
N ALA A 300 4.91 12.80 19.65
CA ALA A 300 4.85 14.07 18.95
C ALA A 300 6.12 14.38 18.16
N TRP A 301 7.31 14.10 18.71
CA TRP A 301 8.57 14.33 17.98
C TRP A 301 8.80 13.29 16.89
N SER A 302 8.46 12.02 17.15
CA SER A 302 8.52 10.97 16.12
C SER A 302 7.72 11.36 14.88
N LEU A 303 6.46 11.78 15.05
CA LEU A 303 5.61 12.23 13.94
C LEU A 303 6.11 13.50 13.23
N ARG A 304 6.81 14.41 13.92
CA ARG A 304 7.47 15.57 13.25
C ARG A 304 8.64 15.13 12.39
N LEU A 305 9.46 14.21 12.90
CA LEU A 305 10.59 13.67 12.16
C LEU A 305 10.12 12.86 10.94
N THR A 306 8.98 12.18 10.99
CA THR A 306 8.43 11.50 9.81
C THR A 306 8.02 12.47 8.70
N VAL A 307 7.56 13.68 9.04
CA VAL A 307 7.29 14.74 8.05
C VAL A 307 8.58 15.20 7.39
N LEU A 308 9.65 15.43 8.17
CA LEU A 308 10.97 15.78 7.61
C LEU A 308 11.54 14.66 6.74
N ALA A 309 11.42 13.41 7.17
CA ALA A 309 11.82 12.24 6.39
C ALA A 309 11.03 12.14 5.08
N SER A 310 9.71 12.38 5.12
CA SER A 310 8.87 12.40 3.93
C SER A 310 9.23 13.54 2.98
N ALA A 311 9.61 14.72 3.50
CA ALA A 311 10.11 15.83 2.69
C ALA A 311 11.43 15.48 2.00
N LEU A 312 12.33 14.75 2.68
CA LEU A 312 13.54 14.21 2.07
C LEU A 312 13.24 13.16 0.99
N LEU A 313 12.27 12.28 1.20
CA LEU A 313 11.84 11.30 0.20
C LEU A 313 11.48 11.96 -1.13
N VAL A 314 10.67 13.02 -1.08
CA VAL A 314 10.19 13.70 -2.30
C VAL A 314 11.17 14.76 -2.82
N GLY A 315 11.99 15.34 -1.93
CA GLY A 315 12.88 16.47 -2.23
C GLY A 315 14.31 16.10 -2.55
N ALA A 316 14.81 14.91 -2.18
CA ALA A 316 16.19 14.52 -2.44
C ALA A 316 16.61 14.64 -3.92
N PRO A 317 15.76 14.28 -4.91
CA PRO A 317 16.08 14.52 -6.31
C PRO A 317 16.19 16.00 -6.72
N ALA A 318 15.57 16.93 -5.98
CA ALA A 318 15.76 18.38 -6.20
C ALA A 318 17.12 18.87 -5.67
N LEU A 319 17.63 18.24 -4.60
CA LEU A 319 18.82 18.70 -3.90
C LEU A 319 20.11 18.14 -4.50
N SER A 320 20.05 16.96 -5.12
CA SER A 320 21.23 16.28 -5.64
C SER A 320 20.96 15.54 -6.94
N THR A 321 21.98 15.45 -7.79
CA THR A 321 22.05 14.58 -8.96
C THR A 321 22.85 13.30 -8.67
N SER A 322 23.35 13.13 -7.45
CA SER A 322 24.02 11.89 -7.05
C SER A 322 22.98 10.81 -6.73
N PRO A 323 23.00 9.65 -7.42
CA PRO A 323 22.08 8.56 -7.12
C PRO A 323 22.16 8.07 -5.67
N TYR A 324 23.36 8.10 -5.08
CA TYR A 324 23.58 7.71 -3.68
C TYR A 324 22.92 8.67 -2.69
N ALA A 325 22.96 9.98 -2.97
CA ALA A 325 22.29 10.98 -2.14
C ALA A 325 20.76 10.84 -2.22
N VAL A 326 20.23 10.58 -3.43
CA VAL A 326 18.79 10.32 -3.62
C VAL A 326 18.37 9.04 -2.91
N ALA A 327 19.16 7.96 -3.02
CA ALA A 327 18.92 6.70 -2.33
C ALA A 327 18.93 6.88 -0.80
N ALA A 328 19.85 7.67 -0.25
CA ALA A 328 19.87 8.00 1.18
C ALA A 328 18.60 8.75 1.62
N GLY A 329 18.15 9.73 0.82
CA GLY A 329 16.87 10.41 1.05
C GLY A 329 15.66 9.46 1.02
N PHE A 330 15.66 8.50 0.09
CA PHE A 330 14.61 7.49 -0.01
C PHE A 330 14.61 6.54 1.19
N LEU A 331 15.78 6.10 1.63
CA LEU A 331 15.94 5.27 2.82
C LEU A 331 15.41 5.99 4.07
N VAL A 332 15.83 7.23 4.30
CA VAL A 332 15.30 8.04 5.43
C VAL A 332 13.80 8.23 5.31
N GLY A 333 13.30 8.52 4.10
CA GLY A 333 11.89 8.61 3.78
C GLY A 333 11.10 7.35 4.13
N GLY A 334 11.62 6.19 3.76
CA GLY A 334 11.06 4.88 4.10
C GLY A 334 10.93 4.68 5.61
N VAL A 335 11.98 5.01 6.37
CA VAL A 335 11.95 4.97 7.84
C VAL A 335 10.79 5.83 8.36
N GLY A 336 10.65 7.04 7.84
CA GLY A 336 9.56 7.96 8.17
C GLY A 336 8.17 7.38 7.88
N ILE A 337 7.98 6.76 6.72
CA ILE A 337 6.71 6.11 6.34
C ILE A 337 6.33 5.02 7.33
N ALA A 338 7.29 4.14 7.68
CA ALA A 338 7.02 3.04 8.59
C ALA A 338 6.70 3.51 10.02
N VAL A 339 7.48 4.45 10.56
CA VAL A 339 7.23 5.04 11.88
C VAL A 339 5.86 5.72 11.93
N TRP A 340 5.50 6.48 10.88
CA TRP A 340 4.19 7.11 10.76
C TRP A 340 3.06 6.07 10.77
N ASN A 341 3.19 5.00 9.98
CA ASN A 341 2.18 3.95 9.91
C ASN A 341 1.99 3.26 11.26
N VAL A 342 3.07 2.90 11.96
CA VAL A 342 2.98 2.27 13.28
C VAL A 342 2.22 3.17 14.25
N ILE A 343 2.64 4.43 14.40
CA ILE A 343 2.03 5.36 15.35
C ILE A 343 0.55 5.65 14.99
N THR A 344 0.26 5.95 13.73
CA THR A 344 -1.11 6.36 13.32
C THR A 344 -2.10 5.21 13.27
N VAL A 345 -1.65 3.97 13.02
CA VAL A 345 -2.49 2.77 13.18
C VAL A 345 -2.79 2.55 14.65
N SER A 346 -1.78 2.58 15.53
CA SER A 346 -1.98 2.36 16.97
C SER A 346 -2.86 3.43 17.61
N LEU A 347 -2.69 4.71 17.25
CA LEU A 347 -3.57 5.79 17.69
C LEU A 347 -5.02 5.51 17.29
N ARG A 348 -5.27 5.20 16.01
CA ARG A 348 -6.64 4.90 15.54
C ARG A 348 -7.25 3.71 16.26
N GLN A 349 -6.47 2.67 16.53
CA GLN A 349 -6.94 1.48 17.24
C GLN A 349 -7.31 1.75 18.70
N ARG A 350 -6.69 2.74 19.34
CA ARG A 350 -7.01 3.11 20.73
C ARG A 350 -8.18 4.08 20.82
N THR A 351 -8.25 5.04 19.90
CA THR A 351 -9.22 6.14 19.94
C THR A 351 -10.59 5.75 19.35
N VAL A 352 -10.62 4.86 18.35
CA VAL A 352 -11.87 4.52 17.65
C VAL A 352 -12.54 3.32 18.32
N PRO A 353 -13.82 3.40 18.70
CA PRO A 353 -14.57 2.26 19.23
C PRO A 353 -14.54 1.07 18.26
N ASP A 354 -14.44 -0.16 18.80
CA ASP A 354 -14.32 -1.39 18.01
C ASP A 354 -15.41 -1.54 16.94
N ALA A 355 -16.65 -1.15 17.26
CA ALA A 355 -17.78 -1.19 16.34
C ALA A 355 -17.64 -0.24 15.13
N LEU A 356 -16.84 0.82 15.24
CA LEU A 356 -16.64 1.84 14.21
C LEU A 356 -15.28 1.74 13.53
N LEU A 357 -14.33 0.98 14.07
CA LEU A 357 -12.94 0.89 13.61
C LEU A 357 -12.84 0.60 12.10
N GLY A 358 -13.61 -0.36 11.60
CA GLY A 358 -13.64 -0.70 10.17
C GLY A 358 -14.14 0.43 9.28
N ARG A 359 -15.20 1.13 9.71
CA ARG A 359 -15.81 2.26 8.97
C ARG A 359 -14.86 3.46 8.91
N VAL A 360 -14.24 3.80 10.04
CA VAL A 360 -13.26 4.90 10.15
C VAL A 360 -12.00 4.58 9.37
N ASN A 361 -11.52 3.33 9.39
CA ASN A 361 -10.35 2.94 8.61
C ASN A 361 -10.59 3.07 7.10
N SER A 362 -11.78 2.72 6.61
CA SER A 362 -12.14 2.92 5.20
C SER A 362 -12.19 4.40 4.81
N ALA A 363 -12.76 5.26 5.65
CA ALA A 363 -12.77 6.71 5.45
C ALA A 363 -11.33 7.29 5.42
N TYR A 364 -10.46 6.80 6.31
CA TYR A 364 -9.04 7.19 6.33
C TYR A 364 -8.30 6.75 5.07
N ARG A 365 -8.52 5.50 4.60
CA ARG A 365 -7.90 4.98 3.36
C ARG A 365 -8.35 5.76 2.12
N LEU A 366 -9.59 6.22 2.07
CA LEU A 366 -10.08 7.06 0.97
C LEU A 366 -9.22 8.33 0.82
N LEU A 367 -8.94 9.02 1.94
CA LEU A 367 -8.06 10.19 1.93
C LEU A 367 -6.60 9.82 1.63
N ALA A 368 -6.13 8.70 2.17
CA ALA A 368 -4.75 8.27 1.96
C ALA A 368 -4.48 7.88 0.50
N TRP A 369 -5.35 7.11 -0.14
CA TRP A 369 -5.08 6.50 -1.44
C TRP A 369 -5.80 7.21 -2.60
N GLY A 370 -6.92 7.87 -2.33
CA GLY A 370 -7.65 8.64 -3.33
C GLY A 370 -6.87 9.83 -3.89
N THR A 371 -5.87 10.33 -3.15
CA THR A 371 -5.00 11.43 -3.60
C THR A 371 -3.84 10.98 -4.49
N MET A 372 -3.54 9.68 -4.58
CA MET A 372 -2.45 9.14 -5.40
C MET A 372 -2.58 9.50 -6.89
N PRO A 373 -3.72 9.23 -7.56
CA PRO A 373 -3.88 9.62 -8.97
C PRO A 373 -3.79 11.14 -9.16
N LEU A 374 -4.39 11.93 -8.26
CA LEU A 374 -4.33 13.39 -8.32
C LEU A 374 -2.87 13.89 -8.24
N GLY A 375 -2.06 13.26 -7.39
CA GLY A 375 -0.63 13.51 -7.30
C GLY A 375 0.08 13.21 -8.60
N ALA A 376 -0.10 12.00 -9.15
CA ALA A 376 0.53 11.60 -10.41
C ALA A 376 0.21 12.55 -11.57
N ALA A 377 -1.06 12.92 -11.74
CA ALA A 377 -1.49 13.88 -12.77
C ALA A 377 -0.85 15.27 -12.56
N THR A 378 -0.83 15.76 -11.33
CA THR A 378 -0.21 17.05 -11.00
C THR A 378 1.30 17.03 -11.21
N GLY A 379 1.97 15.93 -10.86
CA GLY A 379 3.40 15.75 -11.08
C GLY A 379 3.78 15.81 -12.56
N GLY A 380 3.02 15.12 -13.42
CA GLY A 380 3.20 15.19 -14.88
C GLY A 380 3.00 16.60 -15.45
N LEU A 381 1.94 17.28 -15.02
CA LEU A 381 1.65 18.65 -15.48
C LEU A 381 2.73 19.66 -15.01
N LEU A 382 3.12 19.61 -13.74
CA LEU A 382 4.17 20.47 -13.20
C LEU A 382 5.53 20.18 -13.86
N ALA A 383 5.83 18.91 -14.17
CA ALA A 383 7.03 18.56 -14.90
C ALA A 383 7.07 19.16 -16.30
N GLN A 384 5.92 19.21 -16.99
CA GLN A 384 5.82 19.83 -18.31
C GLN A 384 6.01 21.36 -18.26
N LEU A 385 5.43 22.03 -17.26
CA LEU A 385 5.41 23.49 -17.18
C LEU A 385 6.68 24.08 -16.54
N LEU A 386 7.22 23.40 -15.52
CA LEU A 386 8.29 23.92 -14.66
C LEU A 386 9.54 23.03 -14.66
N GLY A 387 9.50 21.88 -15.32
CA GLY A 387 10.58 20.89 -15.34
C GLY A 387 10.55 19.91 -14.16
N LEU A 388 11.27 18.79 -14.30
CA LEU A 388 11.28 17.68 -13.34
C LEU A 388 11.75 18.09 -11.94
N ARG A 389 12.84 18.88 -11.85
CA ARG A 389 13.42 19.32 -10.57
C ARG A 389 12.46 20.20 -9.76
N ALA A 390 11.65 21.01 -10.43
CA ALA A 390 10.66 21.86 -9.78
C ALA A 390 9.57 21.02 -9.09
N VAL A 391 9.15 19.89 -9.69
CA VAL A 391 8.18 18.97 -9.07
C VAL A 391 8.68 18.50 -7.71
N PHE A 392 9.92 18.01 -7.65
CA PHE A 392 10.53 17.52 -6.41
C PHE A 392 10.61 18.62 -5.34
N ALA A 393 11.02 19.83 -5.72
CA ALA A 393 11.12 20.96 -4.80
C ALA A 393 9.75 21.42 -4.27
N VAL A 394 8.77 21.60 -5.16
CA VAL A 394 7.40 22.03 -4.81
C VAL A 394 6.72 21.00 -3.91
N MET A 395 6.87 19.70 -4.22
CA MET A 395 6.30 18.63 -3.40
C MET A 395 6.99 18.51 -2.04
N ALA A 396 8.30 18.75 -1.96
CA ALA A 396 9.00 18.82 -0.67
C ALA A 396 8.51 20.00 0.19
N LEU A 397 8.35 21.18 -0.41
CA LEU A 397 7.78 22.34 0.29
C LEU A 397 6.35 22.07 0.77
N LEU A 398 5.51 21.45 -0.08
CA LEU A 398 4.17 21.03 0.29
C LEU A 398 4.18 20.10 1.50
N VAL A 399 5.05 19.08 1.52
CA VAL A 399 5.17 18.15 2.66
C VAL A 399 5.66 18.89 3.91
N LEU A 400 6.60 19.83 3.80
CA LEU A 400 7.07 20.62 4.94
C LEU A 400 5.96 21.47 5.56
N THR A 401 4.95 21.90 4.79
CA THR A 401 3.79 22.62 5.37
C THR A 401 3.01 21.79 6.39
N LEU A 402 3.13 20.45 6.35
CA LEU A 402 2.50 19.54 7.31
C LEU A 402 3.11 19.66 8.72
N LEU A 403 4.24 20.33 8.90
CA LEU A 403 4.76 20.69 10.22
C LEU A 403 3.83 21.66 10.97
N VAL A 404 3.08 22.51 10.25
CA VAL A 404 2.14 23.48 10.85
C VAL A 404 0.99 22.78 11.58
N PRO A 405 0.19 21.90 10.95
CA PRO A 405 -0.84 21.14 11.67
C PRO A 405 -0.23 20.25 12.74
N MET A 406 0.96 19.67 12.52
CA MET A 406 1.66 18.85 13.51
C MET A 406 2.08 19.64 14.76
N ALA A 407 2.45 20.91 14.61
CA ALA A 407 2.75 21.80 15.74
C ALA A 407 1.49 22.19 16.53
N ARG A 408 0.31 22.15 15.90
CA ARG A 408 -0.99 22.48 16.50
C ARG A 408 -1.69 21.28 17.13
N ILE A 409 -1.18 20.06 16.96
CA ILE A 409 -1.64 18.89 17.70
C ILE A 409 -1.06 19.00 19.11
N ASP A 410 -1.93 19.16 20.09
CA ASP A 410 -1.54 19.28 21.49
C ASP A 410 -0.80 18.03 21.95
N ARG A 411 0.31 18.19 22.68
CA ARG A 411 1.10 17.03 23.16
C ARG A 411 0.25 16.17 24.10
N ALA A 412 -0.58 16.80 24.93
CA ALA A 412 -1.54 16.13 25.79
C ALA A 412 -2.51 15.23 24.98
N ALA A 413 -3.02 15.70 23.84
CA ALA A 413 -3.92 14.92 23.00
C ALA A 413 -3.26 13.68 22.33
N LEU A 414 -1.93 13.60 22.29
CA LEU A 414 -1.19 12.42 21.80
C LEU A 414 -0.82 11.44 22.93
N GLU A 415 -0.84 11.92 24.18
CA GLU A 415 -0.37 11.24 25.39
C GLU A 415 -1.53 10.76 26.30
N ASP A 416 -2.63 11.53 26.42
CA ASP A 416 -3.77 11.25 27.33
C ASP A 416 -4.64 10.05 26.93
N ASP A 417 -4.67 9.67 25.65
CA ASP A 417 -5.45 8.51 25.15
C ASP A 417 -4.89 7.14 25.62
N GLY A 418 -3.83 7.14 26.44
CA GLY A 418 -3.30 5.95 27.13
C GLY A 418 -3.73 5.81 28.59
N ALA A 419 -4.27 6.85 29.22
CA ALA A 419 -4.50 6.89 30.68
C ALA A 419 -5.98 6.87 31.10
N SER A 420 -6.93 7.16 30.21
CA SER A 420 -8.35 7.24 30.56
C SER A 420 -9.12 5.90 30.56
N GLY A 421 -8.41 4.77 30.43
CA GLY A 421 -9.01 3.43 30.45
C GLY A 421 -9.05 2.76 31.83
N ASP A 422 -8.39 3.33 32.84
CA ASP A 422 -8.39 2.81 34.20
C ASP A 422 -8.68 3.95 35.18
N GLY A 423 -9.94 4.09 35.56
CA GLY A 423 -10.37 5.01 36.63
C GLY A 423 -11.27 6.15 36.18
N SER A 424 -12.57 5.87 36.02
CA SER A 424 -13.62 6.59 36.77
C SER A 424 -15.03 6.07 36.44
N ARG A 425 -15.59 5.37 37.44
CA ARG A 425 -17.01 5.18 37.78
C ARG A 425 -17.94 4.44 36.82
#